data_AF-A0A431U2K3-F1
#
_entry.id   AF-A0A431U2K3-F1
#
_cell.length_a   1.000
_cell.length_b   1.000
_cell.length_c   1.000
_cell.angle_alpha   90.00
_cell.angle_beta   90.00
_cell.angle_gamma   90.00
#
_symmetry.space_group_name_H-M   'P 1'
#
loop_
_entity.id
_entity.type
_entity.pdbx_description
1 polymer ?
#
loop_
_entity_poly.entity_id
_entity_poly.type
_entity_poly.pdbx_seq_one_letter_code
_entity_poly.pdbx_strand_id
1 'polypeptide(L)'
;MNQRNQVIEVMRHNGGFATLQYLNQHTDVSKWATRTPFASIRRIVQTSSDFFKIRPGLWALSDMRELVLQYLQLQPQANEYQQAEFDHTYYQGLLAEIGQWRGLDTYVPAQDGNRPFLGQPLREVTTLSNLPAFSYPHVLRRAATVDVLWFNARQLPAAMFEVEHSTDFQNSFAKYLDLQDFRAQLCLVASSVKQREFADKLTRTAFEPLRPLVQFISYEQVAQWHSSESVRQNSVPSGF
;
A
#
# COMPACT_ATOMS: atom_id res chain seq x y z
N MET A 1 -11.96 -17.41 25.77
CA MET A 1 -11.85 -16.03 25.28
C MET A 1 -12.74 -15.86 24.06
N ASN A 2 -13.48 -14.75 23.92
CA ASN A 2 -14.31 -14.53 22.72
C ASN A 2 -13.47 -14.00 21.54
N GLN A 3 -13.98 -14.12 20.32
CA GLN A 3 -13.26 -13.75 19.08
C GLN A 3 -12.75 -12.30 19.11
N ARG A 4 -13.57 -11.38 19.64
CA ARG A 4 -13.22 -9.96 19.77
C ARG A 4 -11.99 -9.77 20.68
N ASN A 5 -11.97 -10.40 21.85
CA ASN A 5 -10.86 -10.28 22.79
C ASN A 5 -9.56 -10.89 22.21
N GLN A 6 -9.65 -11.95 21.39
CA GLN A 6 -8.48 -12.48 20.67
C GLN A 6 -7.89 -11.45 19.70
N VAL A 7 -8.72 -10.76 18.92
CA VAL A 7 -8.25 -9.70 18.01
C VAL A 7 -7.66 -8.52 18.80
N ILE A 8 -8.27 -8.14 19.92
CA ILE A 8 -7.73 -7.08 20.81
C ILE A 8 -6.35 -7.46 21.32
N GLU A 9 -6.17 -8.69 21.81
CA GLU A 9 -4.90 -9.17 22.38
C GLU A 9 -3.79 -9.18 21.32
N VAL A 10 -4.06 -9.69 20.11
CA VAL A 10 -3.10 -9.66 19.00
C VAL A 10 -2.72 -8.22 18.66
N MET A 11 -3.68 -7.30 18.61
CA MET A 11 -3.40 -5.89 18.32
C MET A 11 -2.61 -5.21 19.44
N ARG A 12 -2.87 -5.53 20.72
CA ARG A 12 -2.08 -5.03 21.86
C ARG A 12 -0.63 -5.51 21.78
N HIS A 13 -0.41 -6.79 21.49
CA HIS A 13 0.94 -7.33 21.32
C HIS A 13 1.69 -6.67 20.14
N ASN A 14 0.97 -6.18 19.13
CA ASN A 14 1.52 -5.41 18.01
C ASN A 14 1.59 -3.89 18.26
N GLY A 15 1.65 -3.45 19.53
CA GLY A 15 1.78 -2.03 19.85
C GLY A 15 0.49 -1.20 19.69
N GLY A 16 -0.66 -1.86 19.59
CA GLY A 16 -1.98 -1.21 19.59
C GLY A 16 -2.54 -0.86 18.20
N PHE A 17 -1.85 -1.20 17.12
CA PHE A 17 -2.34 -1.01 15.74
C PHE A 17 -1.90 -2.16 14.84
N ALA A 18 -2.63 -2.41 13.75
CA ALA A 18 -2.28 -3.46 12.80
C ALA A 18 -3.00 -3.27 11.46
N THR A 19 -2.42 -3.84 10.40
CA THR A 19 -3.16 -4.06 9.14
C THR A 19 -4.13 -5.24 9.30
N LEU A 20 -5.14 -5.31 8.43
CA LEU A 20 -6.00 -6.50 8.37
C LEU A 20 -5.23 -7.78 8.06
N GLN A 21 -4.17 -7.68 7.26
CA GLN A 21 -3.30 -8.82 6.93
C GLN A 21 -2.56 -9.31 8.18
N TYR A 22 -1.97 -8.41 8.97
CA TYR A 22 -1.26 -8.78 10.18
C TYR A 22 -2.20 -9.53 11.14
N LEU A 23 -3.41 -9.02 11.34
CA LEU A 23 -4.42 -9.67 12.17
C LEU A 23 -4.82 -11.05 11.63
N ASN A 24 -4.97 -11.20 10.31
CA ASN A 24 -5.28 -12.49 9.69
C ASN A 24 -4.19 -13.54 9.94
N GLN A 25 -2.92 -13.13 9.99
CA GLN A 25 -1.80 -14.05 10.22
C GLN A 25 -1.61 -14.40 11.70
N HIS A 26 -1.85 -13.47 12.61
CA HIS A 26 -1.48 -13.61 14.01
C HIS A 26 -2.65 -13.95 14.95
N THR A 27 -3.89 -13.89 14.46
CA THR A 27 -5.06 -14.33 15.24
C THR A 27 -5.25 -15.84 15.12
N ASP A 28 -5.18 -16.56 16.23
CA ASP A 28 -5.56 -17.97 16.26
C ASP A 28 -7.07 -18.12 16.08
N VAL A 29 -7.45 -18.49 14.85
CA VAL A 29 -8.83 -18.72 14.43
C VAL A 29 -9.22 -20.19 14.41
N SER A 30 -8.34 -21.11 14.84
CA SER A 30 -8.57 -22.57 14.76
C SER A 30 -9.82 -23.04 15.50
N LYS A 31 -10.19 -22.34 16.58
CA LYS A 31 -11.37 -22.65 17.41
C LYS A 31 -12.63 -21.88 17.01
N TRP A 32 -12.59 -21.09 15.92
CA TRP A 32 -13.73 -20.27 15.52
C TRP A 32 -14.74 -21.13 14.74
N ALA A 33 -15.99 -21.12 15.17
CA ALA A 33 -17.09 -21.79 14.48
C ALA A 33 -17.57 -21.00 13.24
N THR A 34 -16.67 -20.66 12.32
CA THR A 34 -16.97 -19.93 11.07
C THR A 34 -16.14 -20.48 9.91
N ARG A 35 -16.73 -20.48 8.71
CA ARG A 35 -16.03 -20.86 7.47
C ARG A 35 -15.17 -19.73 6.88
N THR A 36 -15.37 -18.50 7.37
CA THR A 36 -14.71 -17.29 6.85
C THR A 36 -14.07 -16.47 7.97
N PRO A 37 -13.10 -17.03 8.72
CA PRO A 37 -12.54 -16.37 9.90
C PRO A 37 -11.95 -14.99 9.62
N PHE A 38 -11.31 -14.77 8.47
CA PHE A 38 -10.78 -13.46 8.09
C PHE A 38 -11.87 -12.42 7.81
N ALA A 39 -13.03 -12.84 7.29
CA ALA A 39 -14.19 -11.95 7.18
C ALA A 39 -14.75 -11.60 8.56
N SER A 40 -14.72 -12.55 9.50
CA SER A 40 -15.06 -12.31 10.90
C SER A 40 -14.10 -11.32 11.57
N ILE A 41 -12.78 -11.43 11.39
CA ILE A 41 -11.78 -10.46 11.88
C ILE A 41 -12.09 -9.06 11.33
N ARG A 42 -12.27 -8.95 10.01
CA ARG A 42 -12.61 -7.67 9.36
C ARG A 42 -13.88 -7.06 9.95
N ARG A 43 -14.93 -7.87 10.14
CA ARG A 43 -16.18 -7.39 10.76
C ARG A 43 -15.96 -6.92 12.19
N ILE A 44 -15.16 -7.63 12.98
CA ILE A 44 -14.85 -7.27 14.37
C ILE A 44 -14.25 -5.87 14.42
N VAL A 45 -13.18 -5.60 13.67
CA VAL A 45 -12.52 -4.28 13.72
C VAL A 45 -13.37 -3.16 13.15
N GLN A 46 -14.29 -3.45 12.23
CA GLN A 46 -15.18 -2.45 11.62
C GLN A 46 -16.40 -2.10 12.46
N THR A 47 -16.88 -3.01 13.32
CA THR A 47 -18.18 -2.86 14.00
C THR A 47 -18.07 -2.65 15.51
N SER A 48 -16.94 -3.00 16.13
CA SER A 48 -16.71 -2.77 17.55
C SER A 48 -16.15 -1.37 17.82
N SER A 49 -16.62 -0.73 18.89
CA SER A 49 -16.11 0.56 19.38
C SER A 49 -14.70 0.47 20.00
N ASP A 50 -14.19 -0.74 20.22
CA ASP A 50 -12.84 -0.96 20.74
C ASP A 50 -11.77 -0.63 19.71
N PHE A 51 -12.15 -0.41 18.45
CA PHE A 51 -11.24 -0.11 17.36
C PHE A 51 -11.61 1.21 16.68
N PHE A 52 -10.61 1.84 16.07
CA PHE A 52 -10.80 2.93 15.12
C PHE A 52 -9.92 2.73 13.89
N LYS A 53 -10.40 3.24 12.76
CA LYS A 53 -9.67 3.24 11.50
C LYS A 53 -8.69 4.40 11.48
N ILE A 54 -7.41 4.13 11.20
CA ILE A 54 -6.40 5.17 10.97
C ILE A 54 -6.43 5.57 9.50
N ARG A 55 -6.31 4.56 8.62
CA ARG A 55 -6.35 4.66 7.16
C ARG A 55 -6.97 3.41 6.54
N PRO A 56 -7.40 3.43 5.27
CA PRO A 56 -7.71 2.21 4.54
C PRO A 56 -6.69 1.09 4.81
N GLY A 57 -7.16 -0.02 5.39
CA GLY A 57 -6.34 -1.18 5.73
C GLY A 57 -5.66 -1.15 7.10
N LEU A 58 -5.61 0.00 7.78
CA LEU A 58 -4.91 0.21 9.07
C LEU A 58 -5.89 0.54 10.20
N TRP A 59 -5.85 -0.25 11.26
CA TRP A 59 -6.73 -0.14 12.42
C TRP A 59 -5.94 -0.09 13.72
N ALA A 60 -6.52 0.53 14.75
CA ALA A 60 -5.92 0.62 16.07
C ALA A 60 -6.95 0.51 17.20
N LEU A 61 -6.46 0.20 18.40
CA LEU A 61 -7.28 0.13 19.61
C LEU A 61 -7.68 1.53 20.09
N SER A 62 -8.96 1.72 20.36
CA SER A 62 -9.52 2.99 20.81
C SER A 62 -8.93 3.48 22.13
N ASP A 63 -8.59 2.57 23.06
CA ASP A 63 -7.97 2.91 24.35
C ASP A 63 -6.47 3.23 24.25
N MET A 64 -5.83 2.94 23.11
CA MET A 64 -4.44 3.28 22.82
C MET A 64 -4.31 4.41 21.78
N ARG A 65 -5.42 5.10 21.46
CA ARG A 65 -5.48 6.10 20.39
C ARG A 65 -4.36 7.13 20.46
N GLU A 66 -4.17 7.78 21.60
CA GLU A 66 -3.19 8.86 21.74
C GLU A 66 -1.76 8.35 21.52
N LEU A 67 -1.43 7.20 22.10
CA LEU A 67 -0.12 6.55 21.97
C LEU A 67 0.17 6.17 20.51
N VAL A 68 -0.81 5.57 19.82
CA VAL A 68 -0.66 5.14 18.42
C VAL A 68 -0.53 6.35 17.50
N LEU A 69 -1.38 7.38 17.66
CA LEU A 69 -1.31 8.58 16.82
C LEU A 69 -0.01 9.36 17.07
N GLN A 70 0.51 9.38 18.30
CA GLN A 70 1.83 9.94 18.59
C GLN A 70 2.95 9.16 17.91
N TYR A 71 2.92 7.83 18.02
CA TYR A 71 3.92 6.96 17.40
C TYR A 71 3.98 7.13 15.88
N LEU A 72 2.81 7.20 15.23
CA LEU A 72 2.69 7.40 13.78
C LEU A 72 2.81 8.86 13.35
N GLN A 73 3.01 9.80 14.28
CA GLN A 73 3.07 11.25 14.02
C GLN A 73 1.80 11.80 13.34
N LEU A 74 0.64 11.23 13.67
CA LEU A 74 -0.70 11.58 13.17
C LEU A 74 -1.55 12.26 14.26
N GLN A 75 -0.92 13.04 15.12
CA GLN A 75 -1.61 13.78 16.18
C GLN A 75 -2.58 14.82 15.57
N PRO A 76 -3.61 15.29 16.30
CA PRO A 76 -4.53 16.30 15.77
C PRO A 76 -3.88 17.60 15.29
N GLN A 77 -2.69 17.93 15.79
CA GLN A 77 -1.89 19.09 15.37
C GLN A 77 -1.02 18.80 14.12
N ALA A 78 -0.99 17.56 13.63
CA ALA A 78 -0.21 17.21 12.45
C ALA A 78 -0.75 17.97 11.23
N ASN A 79 0.13 18.69 10.57
CA ASN A 79 -0.24 19.46 9.39
C ASN A 79 -0.53 18.53 8.19
N GLU A 80 -1.14 19.09 7.14
CA GLU A 80 -1.50 18.33 5.93
C GLU A 80 -0.29 17.63 5.29
N TYR A 81 0.90 18.25 5.38
CA TYR A 81 2.14 17.69 4.86
C TYR A 81 2.54 16.40 5.60
N GLN A 82 2.52 16.39 6.93
CA GLN A 82 2.85 15.20 7.72
C GLN A 82 1.89 14.05 7.45
N GLN A 83 0.59 14.35 7.32
CA GLN A 83 -0.40 13.34 6.96
C GLN A 83 -0.18 12.79 5.55
N ALA A 84 0.14 13.66 4.59
CA ALA A 84 0.47 13.27 3.23
C ALA A 84 1.74 12.41 3.16
N GLU A 85 2.78 12.75 3.93
CA GLU A 85 4.02 11.98 4.00
C GLU A 85 3.82 10.59 4.61
N PHE A 86 3.03 10.51 5.68
CA PHE A 86 2.63 9.23 6.27
C PHE A 86 1.87 8.39 5.25
N ASP A 87 0.85 8.96 4.61
CA ASP A 87 0.04 8.23 3.64
C ASP A 87 0.87 7.76 2.45
N HIS A 88 1.80 8.60 1.96
CA HIS A 88 2.71 8.27 0.88
C HIS A 88 3.51 7.02 1.20
N THR A 89 4.22 7.06 2.33
CA THR A 89 5.06 5.97 2.81
C THR A 89 4.24 4.71 3.10
N TYR A 90 3.06 4.88 3.69
CA TYR A 90 2.15 3.77 4.02
C TYR A 90 1.69 3.03 2.77
N TYR A 91 1.20 3.73 1.74
CA TYR A 91 0.75 3.06 0.51
C TYR A 91 1.91 2.53 -0.34
N GLN A 92 3.10 3.17 -0.31
CA GLN A 92 4.31 2.60 -0.90
C GLN A 92 4.60 1.21 -0.31
N GLY A 93 4.57 1.09 1.02
CA GLY A 93 4.84 -0.18 1.70
C GLY A 93 3.78 -1.25 1.41
N LEU A 94 2.49 -0.90 1.43
CA LEU A 94 1.43 -1.85 1.04
C LEU A 94 1.62 -2.36 -0.39
N LEU A 95 1.96 -1.49 -1.33
CA LEU A 95 2.21 -1.88 -2.73
C LEU A 95 3.45 -2.77 -2.86
N ALA A 96 4.51 -2.50 -2.10
CA ALA A 96 5.70 -3.36 -2.07
C ALA A 96 5.36 -4.77 -1.57
N GLU A 97 4.64 -4.89 -0.46
CA GLU A 97 4.20 -6.19 0.09
C GLU A 97 3.26 -6.94 -0.89
N ILE A 98 2.30 -6.23 -1.50
CA ILE A 98 1.40 -6.83 -2.51
C ILE A 98 2.20 -7.40 -3.69
N GLY A 99 3.18 -6.66 -4.21
CA GLY A 99 4.00 -7.11 -5.34
C GLY A 99 4.78 -8.37 -4.99
N GLN A 100 5.42 -8.39 -3.81
CA GLN A 100 6.13 -9.56 -3.31
C GLN A 100 5.21 -10.78 -3.18
N TRP A 101 4.02 -10.63 -2.61
CA TRP A 101 3.05 -11.73 -2.49
C TRP A 101 2.50 -12.22 -3.83
N ARG A 102 2.61 -11.41 -4.88
CA ARG A 102 2.28 -11.80 -6.26
C ARG A 102 3.46 -12.46 -6.98
N GLY A 103 4.58 -12.69 -6.29
CA GLY A 103 5.79 -13.27 -6.88
C GLY A 103 6.54 -12.32 -7.81
N LEU A 104 6.37 -11.01 -7.63
CA LEU A 104 7.09 -9.98 -8.36
C LEU A 104 8.19 -9.40 -7.48
N ASP A 105 9.25 -8.95 -8.13
CA ASP A 105 10.28 -8.18 -7.47
C ASP A 105 9.82 -6.73 -7.29
N THR A 106 10.11 -6.12 -6.14
CA THR A 106 9.64 -4.77 -5.81
C THR A 106 10.79 -3.83 -5.47
N TYR A 107 10.68 -2.59 -5.93
CA TYR A 107 11.65 -1.53 -5.71
C TYR A 107 10.92 -0.24 -5.31
N VAL A 108 11.53 0.52 -4.41
CA VAL A 108 11.16 1.91 -4.09
C VAL A 108 12.40 2.80 -4.28
N PRO A 109 12.23 4.10 -4.57
CA PRO A 109 13.34 5.03 -4.69
C PRO A 109 14.28 5.00 -3.48
N ALA A 110 15.59 5.07 -3.71
CA ALA A 110 16.59 5.04 -2.63
C ALA A 110 16.36 6.12 -1.55
N GLN A 111 15.87 7.29 -1.94
CA GLN A 111 15.51 8.40 -1.03
C GLN A 111 14.34 8.05 -0.09
N ASP A 112 13.48 7.11 -0.49
CA ASP A 112 12.33 6.66 0.30
C ASP A 112 12.64 5.40 1.11
N GLY A 113 13.71 4.67 0.78
CA GLY A 113 14.03 3.38 1.40
C GLY A 113 14.16 3.40 2.92
N ASN A 114 14.53 4.54 3.54
CA ASN A 114 14.63 4.68 5.00
C ASN A 114 13.34 5.21 5.66
N ARG A 115 12.32 5.59 4.88
CA ARG A 115 11.07 6.12 5.44
C ARG A 115 10.35 5.02 6.24
N PRO A 116 9.74 5.37 7.39
CA PRO A 116 9.15 4.40 8.29
C PRO A 116 7.81 3.86 7.76
N PHE A 117 7.75 2.56 7.54
CA PHE A 117 6.55 1.80 7.22
C PHE A 117 6.20 0.86 8.39
N LEU A 118 5.22 1.26 9.19
CA LEU A 118 4.64 0.45 10.30
C LEU A 118 5.67 -0.16 11.27
N GLY A 119 6.80 0.49 11.50
CA GLY A 119 7.84 0.05 12.44
C GLY A 119 9.13 -0.49 11.79
N GLN A 120 9.18 -0.61 10.47
CA GLN A 120 10.38 -0.95 9.71
C GLN A 120 10.57 0.02 8.53
N PRO A 121 11.79 0.23 8.03
CA PRO A 121 12.02 1.07 6.86
C PRO A 121 11.49 0.41 5.57
N LEU A 122 11.05 1.19 4.58
CA LEU A 122 10.52 0.67 3.31
C LEU A 122 11.44 -0.33 2.60
N ARG A 123 12.76 -0.14 2.68
CA ARG A 123 13.75 -1.05 2.08
C ARG A 123 13.68 -2.48 2.61
N GLU A 124 13.14 -2.69 3.82
CA GLU A 124 12.99 -4.01 4.44
C GLU A 124 11.73 -4.74 3.95
N VAL A 125 10.79 -4.04 3.31
CA VAL A 125 9.59 -4.64 2.69
C VAL A 125 9.68 -4.75 1.17
N THR A 126 10.77 -4.27 0.56
CA THR A 126 11.06 -4.43 -0.87
C THR A 126 11.98 -5.62 -1.13
N THR A 127 11.90 -6.22 -2.32
CA THR A 127 12.81 -7.32 -2.69
C THR A 127 14.12 -6.85 -3.35
N LEU A 128 14.11 -5.67 -3.99
CA LEU A 128 15.27 -5.13 -4.70
C LEU A 128 15.82 -3.89 -4.01
N SER A 129 17.11 -3.94 -3.66
CA SER A 129 17.83 -2.77 -3.13
C SER A 129 18.27 -1.79 -4.22
N ASN A 130 18.33 -2.22 -5.48
CA ASN A 130 18.77 -1.41 -6.62
C ASN A 130 17.82 -1.59 -7.80
N LEU A 131 17.65 -0.53 -8.58
CA LEU A 131 16.88 -0.58 -9.82
C LEU A 131 17.59 -1.46 -10.85
N PRO A 132 16.91 -2.46 -11.46
CA PRO A 132 17.49 -3.24 -12.56
C PRO A 132 17.85 -2.37 -13.76
N ALA A 133 18.92 -2.72 -14.47
CA ALA A 133 19.37 -1.99 -15.67
C ALA A 133 18.58 -2.41 -16.93
N PHE A 134 17.26 -2.30 -16.89
CA PHE A 134 16.35 -2.79 -17.94
C PHE A 134 16.28 -1.90 -19.20
N SER A 135 16.96 -0.75 -19.22
CA SER A 135 16.91 0.21 -20.33
C SER A 135 18.11 1.17 -20.32
N TYR A 136 18.07 2.20 -21.17
CA TYR A 136 19.09 3.23 -21.28
C TYR A 136 19.18 4.11 -20.03
N PRO A 137 20.35 4.72 -19.74
CA PRO A 137 20.55 5.51 -18.52
C PRO A 137 19.54 6.63 -18.28
N HIS A 138 19.03 7.29 -19.32
CA HIS A 138 18.05 8.36 -19.17
C HIS A 138 16.66 7.84 -18.78
N VAL A 139 16.26 6.70 -19.32
CA VAL A 139 15.01 5.99 -18.94
C VAL A 139 15.13 5.48 -17.50
N LEU A 140 16.27 4.89 -17.14
CA LEU A 140 16.51 4.41 -15.77
C LEU A 140 16.47 5.55 -14.75
N ARG A 141 17.06 6.72 -15.06
CA ARG A 141 16.95 7.90 -14.20
C ARG A 141 15.51 8.33 -13.98
N ARG A 142 14.67 8.27 -15.02
CA ARG A 142 13.24 8.57 -14.88
C ARG A 142 12.53 7.51 -14.04
N ALA A 143 12.70 6.24 -14.36
CA ALA A 143 12.11 5.12 -13.62
C ALA A 143 12.51 5.10 -12.14
N ALA A 144 13.73 5.49 -11.80
CA ALA A 144 14.20 5.59 -10.42
C ALA A 144 13.40 6.59 -9.55
N THR A 145 12.60 7.47 -10.18
CA THR A 145 11.72 8.44 -9.50
C THR A 145 10.27 7.96 -9.35
N VAL A 146 9.95 6.75 -9.81
CA VAL A 146 8.63 6.13 -9.62
C VAL A 146 8.54 5.58 -8.21
N ASP A 147 7.47 5.90 -7.50
CA ASP A 147 7.34 5.64 -6.06
C ASP A 147 7.39 4.15 -5.71
N VAL A 148 6.79 3.29 -6.53
CA VAL A 148 6.93 1.83 -6.43
C VAL A 148 6.99 1.21 -7.83
N LEU A 149 7.97 0.34 -8.05
CA LEU A 149 8.12 -0.45 -9.26
C LEU A 149 8.01 -1.94 -8.95
N TRP A 150 7.27 -2.64 -9.78
CA TRP A 150 7.24 -4.10 -9.79
C TRP A 150 7.95 -4.63 -11.02
N PHE A 151 8.70 -5.72 -10.85
CA PHE A 151 9.44 -6.39 -11.90
C PHE A 151 9.01 -7.85 -12.00
N ASN A 152 8.89 -8.34 -13.24
CA ASN A 152 8.67 -9.76 -13.47
C ASN A 152 9.98 -10.56 -13.34
N ALA A 153 9.90 -11.89 -13.44
CA ALA A 153 11.05 -12.80 -13.34
C ALA A 153 12.19 -12.55 -14.35
N ARG A 154 11.96 -11.73 -15.40
CA ARG A 154 12.99 -11.31 -16.36
C ARG A 154 13.58 -9.93 -16.03
N GLN A 155 13.32 -9.40 -14.84
CA GLN A 155 13.72 -8.06 -14.38
C GLN A 155 13.22 -6.93 -15.28
N LEU A 156 12.10 -7.14 -15.97
CA LEU A 156 11.43 -6.10 -16.76
C LEU A 156 10.24 -5.52 -15.98
N PRO A 157 9.96 -4.20 -16.12
CA PRO A 157 8.82 -3.58 -15.46
C PRO A 157 7.51 -4.31 -15.74
N ALA A 158 6.76 -4.60 -14.67
CA ALA A 158 5.44 -5.22 -14.70
C ALA A 158 4.35 -4.23 -14.28
N ALA A 159 4.64 -3.36 -13.31
CA ALA A 159 3.76 -2.27 -12.89
C ALA A 159 4.58 -1.10 -12.32
N MET A 160 4.04 0.10 -12.45
CA MET A 160 4.61 1.36 -11.99
C MET A 160 3.52 2.11 -11.22
N PHE A 161 3.82 2.54 -10.00
CA PHE A 161 2.87 3.23 -9.14
C PHE A 161 3.41 4.59 -8.73
N GLU A 162 2.56 5.60 -8.85
CA GLU A 162 2.76 6.95 -8.33
C GLU A 162 1.69 7.19 -7.25
N VAL A 163 2.12 7.49 -6.03
CA VAL A 163 1.24 7.69 -4.88
C VAL A 163 1.04 9.20 -4.68
N GLU A 164 -0.12 9.71 -5.09
CA GLU A 164 -0.33 11.15 -5.24
C GLU A 164 -1.20 11.74 -4.13
N HIS A 165 -0.55 12.47 -3.22
CA HIS A 165 -1.20 13.27 -2.19
C HIS A 165 -1.40 14.72 -2.62
N SER A 166 -0.45 15.28 -3.37
CA SER A 166 -0.41 16.70 -3.77
C SER A 166 -1.45 17.07 -4.83
N THR A 167 -1.66 18.37 -5.05
CA THR A 167 -2.66 18.90 -5.99
C THR A 167 -2.32 18.72 -7.47
N ASP A 168 -1.26 17.99 -7.88
CA ASP A 168 -0.98 17.86 -9.32
C ASP A 168 -0.46 16.53 -9.89
N PHE A 169 -1.40 15.75 -10.45
CA PHE A 169 -1.14 14.57 -11.29
C PHE A 169 -0.30 14.82 -12.55
N GLN A 170 -0.08 16.07 -12.98
CA GLN A 170 0.71 16.36 -14.18
C GLN A 170 2.14 15.83 -14.12
N ASN A 171 2.78 15.88 -12.96
CA ASN A 171 4.14 15.37 -12.79
C ASN A 171 4.18 13.85 -13.02
N SER A 172 3.24 13.12 -12.42
CA SER A 172 3.08 11.69 -12.62
C SER A 172 2.77 11.33 -14.08
N PHE A 173 1.90 12.08 -14.76
CA PHE A 173 1.64 11.87 -16.18
C PHE A 173 2.87 12.13 -17.04
N ALA A 174 3.65 13.18 -16.77
CA ALA A 174 4.88 13.44 -17.50
C ALA A 174 5.89 12.29 -17.32
N LYS A 175 6.01 11.72 -16.11
CA LYS A 175 6.84 10.52 -15.88
C LYS A 175 6.35 9.32 -16.70
N TYR A 176 5.03 9.12 -16.78
CA TYR A 176 4.44 8.03 -17.55
C TYR A 176 4.57 8.19 -19.06
N LEU A 177 4.56 9.40 -19.60
CA LEU A 177 4.87 9.61 -21.03
C LEU A 177 6.29 9.13 -21.37
N ASP A 178 7.26 9.34 -20.48
CA ASP A 178 8.65 8.89 -20.67
C ASP A 178 8.83 7.36 -20.49
N LEU A 179 7.83 6.67 -19.92
CA LEU A 179 7.88 5.25 -19.56
C LEU A 179 6.78 4.41 -20.23
N GLN A 180 5.98 5.00 -21.14
CA GLN A 180 4.80 4.36 -21.72
C GLN A 180 5.10 3.17 -22.65
N ASP A 181 6.33 3.09 -23.16
CA ASP A 181 6.73 2.05 -24.11
C ASP A 181 6.96 0.67 -23.47
N PHE A 182 6.93 0.60 -22.13
CA PHE A 182 6.98 -0.67 -21.41
C PHE A 182 5.60 -1.31 -21.34
N ARG A 183 5.55 -2.65 -21.45
CA ARG A 183 4.34 -3.44 -21.18
C ARG A 183 4.10 -3.58 -19.67
N ALA A 184 4.05 -2.44 -18.98
CA ALA A 184 3.80 -2.33 -17.55
C ALA A 184 2.43 -1.67 -17.31
N GLN A 185 1.80 -2.01 -16.19
CA GLN A 185 0.63 -1.26 -15.71
C GLN A 185 1.10 0.10 -15.18
N LEU A 186 0.47 1.18 -15.62
CA LEU A 186 0.75 2.54 -15.14
C LEU A 186 -0.36 2.96 -14.20
N CYS A 187 -0.03 3.16 -12.94
CA CYS A 187 -1.03 3.23 -11.88
C CYS A 187 -0.86 4.50 -11.03
N LEU A 188 -1.91 5.31 -10.97
CA LEU A 188 -1.96 6.48 -10.12
C LEU A 188 -2.80 6.17 -8.87
N VAL A 189 -2.15 6.23 -7.72
CA VAL A 189 -2.72 5.83 -6.43
C VAL A 189 -3.04 7.06 -5.60
N ALA A 190 -4.31 7.31 -5.31
CA ALA A 190 -4.70 8.51 -4.57
C ALA A 190 -6.00 8.31 -3.76
N SER A 191 -6.38 9.32 -2.98
CA SER A 191 -7.71 9.35 -2.35
C SER A 191 -8.81 9.38 -3.42
N SER A 192 -9.88 8.60 -3.22
CA SER A 192 -11.01 8.50 -4.15
C SER A 192 -11.63 9.84 -4.52
N VAL A 193 -11.55 10.85 -3.64
CA VAL A 193 -12.03 12.21 -3.91
C VAL A 193 -11.31 12.88 -5.10
N LYS A 194 -10.10 12.43 -5.44
CA LYS A 194 -9.29 12.97 -6.55
C LYS A 194 -9.53 12.26 -7.88
N GLN A 195 -10.42 11.26 -7.93
CA GLN A 195 -10.70 10.51 -9.16
C GLN A 195 -11.24 11.42 -10.28
N ARG A 196 -12.06 12.42 -9.93
CA ARG A 196 -12.55 13.40 -10.91
C ARG A 196 -11.43 14.28 -11.45
N GLU A 197 -10.58 14.80 -10.56
CA GLU A 197 -9.41 15.60 -10.95
C GLU A 197 -8.45 14.81 -11.86
N PHE A 198 -8.22 13.53 -11.53
CA PHE A 198 -7.45 12.61 -12.37
C PHE A 198 -8.06 12.51 -13.78
N ALA A 199 -9.36 12.24 -13.87
CA ALA A 199 -10.05 12.09 -15.14
C ALA A 199 -9.99 13.38 -15.96
N ASP A 200 -10.28 14.52 -15.34
CA ASP A 200 -10.26 15.84 -15.98
C ASP A 200 -8.86 16.17 -16.52
N LYS A 201 -7.80 15.94 -15.75
CA LYS A 201 -6.42 16.20 -16.19
C LYS A 201 -5.98 15.26 -17.31
N LEU A 202 -6.36 13.98 -17.27
CA LEU A 202 -6.04 12.98 -18.31
C LEU A 202 -6.71 13.31 -19.66
N THR A 203 -7.79 14.11 -19.67
CA THR A 203 -8.41 14.57 -20.92
C THR A 203 -7.58 15.61 -21.68
N ARG A 204 -6.56 16.23 -21.07
CA ARG A 204 -5.72 17.21 -21.77
C ARG A 204 -4.99 16.57 -22.95
N THR A 205 -4.90 17.30 -24.06
CA THR A 205 -4.29 16.81 -25.31
C THR A 205 -2.86 16.30 -25.12
N ALA A 206 -2.09 16.92 -24.23
CA ALA A 206 -0.72 16.49 -23.92
C ALA A 206 -0.61 15.06 -23.37
N PHE A 207 -1.70 14.52 -22.79
CA PHE A 207 -1.72 13.18 -22.17
C PHE A 207 -2.59 12.20 -22.95
N GLU A 208 -2.94 12.51 -24.20
CA GLU A 208 -3.73 11.63 -25.06
C GLU A 208 -3.15 10.21 -25.20
N PRO A 209 -1.81 10.01 -25.35
CA PRO A 209 -1.21 8.67 -25.37
C PRO A 209 -1.42 7.85 -24.10
N LEU A 210 -1.62 8.50 -22.95
CA LEU A 210 -1.75 7.84 -21.65
C LEU A 210 -3.16 7.36 -21.33
N ARG A 211 -4.19 7.90 -21.99
CA ARG A 211 -5.59 7.59 -21.70
C ARG A 211 -5.93 6.09 -21.66
N PRO A 212 -5.43 5.23 -22.58
CA PRO A 212 -5.70 3.80 -22.51
C PRO A 212 -4.74 3.04 -21.57
N LEU A 213 -3.67 3.68 -21.09
CA LEU A 213 -2.57 3.03 -20.37
C LEU A 213 -2.65 3.24 -18.86
N VAL A 214 -3.04 4.45 -18.42
CA VAL A 214 -2.99 4.86 -17.02
C VAL A 214 -4.30 4.57 -16.30
N GLN A 215 -4.18 3.98 -15.11
CA GLN A 215 -5.30 3.60 -14.27
C GLN A 215 -5.27 4.36 -12.94
N PHE A 216 -6.44 4.79 -12.49
CA PHE A 216 -6.61 5.31 -11.13
C PHE A 216 -6.90 4.16 -10.16
N ILE A 217 -6.22 4.16 -9.02
CA ILE A 217 -6.43 3.21 -7.93
C ILE A 217 -6.64 4.01 -6.65
N SER A 218 -7.75 3.76 -5.96
CA SER A 218 -7.98 4.39 -4.66
C SER A 218 -7.19 3.72 -3.54
N TYR A 219 -6.91 4.47 -2.48
CA TYR A 219 -6.36 3.93 -1.25
C TYR A 219 -7.16 2.74 -0.68
N GLU A 220 -8.48 2.77 -0.78
CA GLU A 220 -9.34 1.64 -0.42
C GLU A 220 -9.09 0.41 -1.28
N GLN A 221 -8.85 0.59 -2.58
CA GLN A 221 -8.53 -0.52 -3.49
C GLN A 221 -7.17 -1.14 -3.15
N VAL A 222 -6.13 -0.33 -2.85
CA VAL A 222 -4.83 -0.85 -2.39
C VAL A 222 -4.98 -1.64 -1.10
N ALA A 223 -5.69 -1.09 -0.12
CA ALA A 223 -5.96 -1.77 1.15
C ALA A 223 -6.75 -3.09 0.96
N GLN A 224 -7.68 -3.12 0.00
CA GLN A 224 -8.41 -4.32 -0.35
C GLN A 224 -7.50 -5.37 -0.99
N TRP A 225 -6.63 -4.98 -1.93
CA TRP A 225 -5.64 -5.88 -2.53
C TRP A 225 -4.76 -6.48 -1.45
N HIS A 226 -4.17 -5.64 -0.59
CA HIS A 226 -3.33 -6.07 0.53
C HIS A 226 -4.03 -7.09 1.43
N SER A 227 -5.25 -6.79 1.87
CA SER A 227 -6.04 -7.72 2.68
C SER A 227 -6.38 -9.01 1.92
N SER A 228 -6.66 -8.96 0.61
CA SER A 228 -7.05 -10.14 -0.17
C SER A 228 -5.90 -11.07 -0.52
N GLU A 229 -4.73 -10.54 -0.88
CA GLU A 229 -3.55 -11.35 -1.20
C GLU A 229 -3.04 -12.08 0.05
N SER A 230 -3.20 -11.46 1.23
CA SER A 230 -2.90 -12.14 2.50
C SER A 230 -3.70 -13.42 2.72
N VAL A 231 -4.98 -13.40 2.35
CA VAL A 231 -5.86 -14.58 2.49
C VAL A 231 -5.41 -15.67 1.54
N ARG A 232 -4.98 -15.32 0.32
CA ARG A 232 -4.48 -16.28 -0.67
C ARG A 232 -3.21 -16.95 -0.19
N GLN A 233 -2.24 -16.18 0.30
CA GLN A 233 -0.99 -16.73 0.86
C GLN A 233 -1.28 -17.69 2.04
N ASN A 234 -2.21 -17.34 2.92
CA ASN A 234 -2.60 -18.20 4.06
C ASN A 234 -3.46 -19.41 3.64
N SER A 235 -3.98 -19.45 2.40
CA SER A 235 -4.80 -20.56 1.88
C SER A 235 -4.01 -21.56 1.04
N VAL A 236 -2.77 -21.23 0.66
CA VAL A 236 -1.85 -22.15 -0.01
C VAL A 236 -1.08 -22.90 1.09
N PRO A 237 -1.18 -24.24 1.19
CA PRO A 237 -0.37 -25.00 2.13
C PRO A 237 1.11 -24.72 1.86
N SER A 238 1.86 -24.42 2.92
CA SER A 238 3.32 -24.29 2.87
C SER A 238 3.90 -25.68 2.57
N GLY A 239 4.05 -26.01 1.29
CA GLY A 239 4.63 -27.27 0.86
C GLY A 239 4.32 -27.60 -0.59
N PHE A 240 5.27 -27.31 -1.47
CA PHE A 240 5.97 -28.27 -2.32
C PHE A 240 7.34 -27.71 -2.68
#